data_AF-A0A0F7W1M0-F1
#
_entry.id   AF-A0A0F7W1M0-F1
#
_cell.length_a   1.000
_cell.length_b   1.000
_cell.length_c   1.000
_cell.angle_alpha   90.00
_cell.angle_beta   90.00
_cell.angle_gamma   90.00
#
_symmetry.space_group_name_H-M   'P 1'
#
loop_
_entity.id
_entity.type
_entity.pdbx_description
1 polymer ?
#
loop_
_entity_poly.entity_id
_entity_poly.type
_entity_poly.pdbx_seq_one_letter_code
_entity_poly.pdbx_strand_id
1 'polypeptide(L)'
;MYLGDTGSKWIVERPEYLAELGVAVDPHGKMPDVVIHYTDRDWLVLVEAVTSTGPVNSLRVAQLKDLFAGARPGLVFVTAFQTKKKFRQFAADIAWETEVWVAEDSTHMVHFNGERFLGPYDD
;
A
#
# COMPACT_ATOMS: atom_id res chain seq x y z
N MET A 1 5.72 10.55 1.93
CA MET A 1 4.88 11.57 2.60
C MET A 1 4.57 11.17 4.03
N TYR A 2 4.24 9.90 4.25
CA TYR A 2 4.10 9.29 5.57
C TYR A 2 5.04 8.09 5.66
N LEU A 3 5.70 7.92 6.81
CA LEU A 3 6.43 6.71 7.18
C LEU A 3 6.17 6.44 8.66
N GLY A 4 5.51 5.33 8.97
CA GLY A 4 5.27 4.85 10.32
C GLY A 4 6.23 3.72 10.66
N ASP A 5 7.09 3.91 11.67
CA ASP A 5 7.90 2.83 12.24
C ASP A 5 7.20 2.27 13.49
N THR A 6 6.82 0.99 13.44
CA THR A 6 6.27 0.25 14.60
C THR A 6 7.23 0.14 15.80
N GLY A 7 8.52 0.46 15.66
CA GLY A 7 9.52 0.34 16.71
C GLY A 7 10.10 1.66 17.24
N SER A 8 9.96 2.77 16.51
CA SER A 8 10.64 4.04 16.84
C SER A 8 9.69 5.24 16.68
N LYS A 9 9.80 6.23 17.57
CA LYS A 9 9.04 7.50 17.58
C LYS A 9 9.25 8.40 16.34
N TRP A 10 9.86 7.91 15.27
CA TRP A 10 10.18 8.68 14.08
C TRP A 10 9.11 8.45 13.03
N ILE A 11 8.08 9.29 13.08
CA ILE A 11 7.09 9.41 12.01
C ILE A 11 7.54 10.58 11.14
N VAL A 12 7.85 10.32 9.86
CA VAL A 12 7.94 11.42 8.89
C VAL A 12 6.52 11.69 8.42
N GLU A 13 5.93 12.78 8.89
CA GLU A 13 4.58 13.20 8.54
C GLU A 13 4.61 14.57 7.86
N ARG A 14 3.74 14.76 6.86
CA ARG A 14 3.48 16.04 6.19
C ARG A 14 1.96 16.27 6.24
N PRO A 15 1.39 16.56 7.42
CA PRO A 15 -0.05 16.58 7.61
C PRO A 15 -0.73 17.67 6.76
N GLU A 16 -0.08 18.81 6.57
CA GLU A 16 -0.59 19.88 5.70
C GLU A 16 -0.70 19.41 4.26
N TYR A 17 0.31 18.70 3.76
CA TYR A 17 0.31 18.18 2.40
C TYR A 17 -0.69 17.03 2.22
N LEU A 18 -0.88 16.18 3.22
CA LEU A 18 -1.94 15.16 3.20
C LEU A 18 -3.33 15.82 3.16
N ALA A 19 -3.54 16.89 3.93
CA ALA A 19 -4.79 17.65 3.92
C ALA A 19 -5.05 18.32 2.56
N GLU A 20 -4.01 18.87 1.90
CA GLU A 20 -4.10 19.40 0.53
C GLU A 20 -4.55 18.34 -0.49
N LEU A 21 -4.21 17.07 -0.24
CA LEU A 21 -4.64 15.94 -1.06
C LEU A 21 -6.02 15.38 -0.66
N GLY A 22 -6.70 16.00 0.31
CA GLY A 22 -8.02 15.56 0.81
C GLY A 22 -7.97 14.43 1.83
N VAL A 23 -6.78 14.10 2.36
CA VAL A 23 -6.61 13.06 3.38
C VAL A 23 -6.70 13.69 4.77
N ALA A 24 -7.76 13.35 5.50
CA ALA A 24 -7.88 13.68 6.91
C ALA A 24 -7.11 12.63 7.74
N VAL A 25 -6.02 13.04 8.37
CA VAL A 25 -5.30 12.16 9.30
C VAL A 25 -6.13 12.02 10.58
N ASP A 26 -6.72 10.83 10.78
CA ASP A 26 -7.38 10.48 12.04
C ASP A 26 -6.31 10.06 13.07
N PRO A 27 -6.18 10.74 14.23
CA PRO A 27 -5.25 10.35 15.29
C PRO A 27 -5.46 8.93 15.82
N HIS A 28 -6.65 8.34 15.62
CA HIS A 28 -6.99 6.99 16.02
C HIS A 28 -7.06 6.01 14.83
N GLY A 29 -7.02 6.55 13.61
CA GLY A 29 -7.03 5.78 12.37
C GLY A 29 -5.67 5.14 12.15
N LYS A 30 -5.66 3.81 11.96
CA LYS A 30 -4.40 3.10 11.69
C LYS A 30 -3.94 3.39 10.27
N MET A 31 -3.05 4.36 10.10
CA MET A 31 -2.33 4.65 8.85
C MET A 31 -1.56 3.42 8.35
N PRO A 32 -1.33 3.29 7.02
CA PRO A 32 -0.43 2.27 6.48
C PRO A 32 1.02 2.60 6.85
N ASP A 33 1.93 1.64 6.76
CA ASP A 33 3.34 1.85 7.12
C ASP A 33 4.00 2.95 6.26
N VAL A 34 3.65 3.06 4.97
CA VAL A 34 4.16 4.12 4.09
C VAL A 34 3.03 4.70 3.22
N VAL A 35 3.05 6.03 3.06
CA VAL A 35 2.25 6.72 2.04
C VAL A 35 3.17 7.51 1.12
N ILE A 36 3.09 7.23 -0.18
CA ILE A 36 3.83 7.91 -1.24
C ILE A 36 2.83 8.58 -2.17
N HIS A 37 3.06 9.84 -2.52
CA HIS A 37 2.34 10.49 -3.61
C HIS A 37 3.19 10.39 -4.87
N TYR A 38 2.72 9.61 -5.83
CA TYR A 38 3.31 9.56 -7.16
C TYR A 38 2.69 10.65 -8.02
N THR A 39 3.35 11.80 -8.06
CA THR A 39 2.83 13.05 -8.63
C THR A 39 2.51 12.96 -10.12
N ASP A 40 3.27 12.19 -10.89
CA ASP A 40 3.13 12.13 -12.36
C ASP A 40 1.83 11.46 -12.79
N ARG A 41 1.28 10.58 -11.95
CA ARG A 41 -0.01 9.89 -12.19
C ARG A 41 -1.10 10.31 -11.23
N ASP A 42 -0.77 11.18 -10.28
CA ASP A 42 -1.65 11.60 -9.20
C ASP A 42 -2.22 10.40 -8.42
N TRP A 43 -1.30 9.57 -7.90
CA TRP A 43 -1.64 8.38 -7.10
C TRP A 43 -1.11 8.48 -5.67
N LEU A 44 -1.93 8.04 -4.71
CA LEU A 44 -1.47 7.68 -3.37
C LEU A 44 -1.17 6.18 -3.32
N VAL A 45 0.11 5.85 -3.22
CA VAL A 45 0.58 4.48 -3.00
C VAL A 45 0.62 4.24 -1.49
N LEU A 46 -0.27 3.36 -1.03
CA LEU A 46 -0.43 2.95 0.36
C LEU A 46 0.27 1.61 0.55
N VAL A 47 1.38 1.60 1.30
CA VAL A 47 2.24 0.43 1.45
C VAL A 47 2.16 -0.13 2.87
N GLU A 48 2.01 -1.44 2.98
CA GLU A 48 2.04 -2.19 4.23
C GLU A 48 3.18 -3.22 4.17
N ALA A 49 4.12 -3.12 5.11
CA ALA A 49 5.29 -3.98 5.19
C ALA A 49 5.01 -5.20 6.06
N VAL A 50 4.91 -6.38 5.43
CA VAL A 50 4.58 -7.60 6.17
C VAL A 50 5.77 -8.12 6.95
N THR A 51 5.71 -7.93 8.27
CA THR A 51 6.66 -8.48 9.23
C THR A 51 6.06 -9.70 9.93
N SER A 52 5.31 -9.49 11.03
CA SER A 52 4.68 -10.53 11.84
C SER A 52 3.15 -10.48 11.84
N THR A 53 2.55 -9.33 11.50
CA THR A 53 1.12 -9.02 11.72
C THR A 53 0.20 -9.35 10.53
N GLY A 54 0.71 -10.02 9.50
CA GLY A 54 -0.07 -10.47 8.33
C GLY A 54 -0.14 -9.45 7.18
N PRO A 55 -0.70 -9.84 6.01
CA PRO A 55 -0.73 -9.05 4.79
C PRO A 55 -1.93 -8.10 4.73
N VAL A 56 -2.01 -7.28 3.67
CA VAL A 56 -3.23 -6.52 3.35
C VAL A 56 -4.30 -7.47 2.85
N ASN A 57 -5.22 -7.84 3.75
CA ASN A 57 -6.42 -8.58 3.40
C ASN A 57 -7.57 -7.64 2.99
N SER A 58 -8.68 -8.21 2.52
CA SER A 58 -9.83 -7.43 2.04
C SER A 58 -10.42 -6.49 3.09
N LEU A 59 -10.37 -6.88 4.36
CA LEU A 59 -10.81 -6.02 5.47
C LEU A 59 -9.91 -4.79 5.60
N ARG A 60 -8.58 -4.97 5.50
CA ARG A 60 -7.63 -3.87 5.58
C ARG A 60 -7.76 -2.93 4.39
N VAL A 61 -8.00 -3.45 3.18
CA VAL A 61 -8.30 -2.61 2.01
C VAL A 61 -9.53 -1.74 2.25
N ALA A 62 -10.62 -2.30 2.77
CA ALA A 62 -11.83 -1.54 3.06
C ALA A 62 -11.57 -0.41 4.07
N GLN A 63 -10.85 -0.71 5.16
CA GLN A 63 -10.47 0.30 6.15
C GLN A 63 -9.63 1.43 5.56
N LEU A 64 -8.67 1.11 4.68
CA LEU A 64 -7.86 2.13 4.02
C LEU A 64 -8.67 2.94 2.99
N LYS A 65 -9.61 2.31 2.26
CA LYS A 65 -10.54 3.03 1.39
C LYS A 65 -11.38 4.04 2.17
N ASP A 66 -11.87 3.65 3.35
CA ASP A 66 -12.65 4.55 4.22
C ASP A 66 -11.79 5.69 4.78
N LEU A 67 -10.58 5.37 5.28
CA LEU A 67 -9.65 6.36 5.83
C LEU A 67 -9.21 7.39 4.77
N PHE A 68 -9.08 6.97 3.52
CA PHE A 68 -8.67 7.81 2.39
C PHE A 68 -9.85 8.19 1.48
N ALA A 69 -11.10 8.09 1.93
CA ALA A 69 -12.28 8.34 1.09
C ALA A 69 -12.35 9.78 0.55
N GLY A 70 -11.74 10.74 1.24
CA GLY A 70 -11.64 12.15 0.80
C GLY A 70 -10.47 12.43 -0.14
N ALA A 71 -9.59 11.44 -0.39
CA ALA A 71 -8.40 11.64 -1.18
C ALA A 71 -8.76 12.00 -2.63
N ARG A 72 -8.18 13.10 -3.12
CA ARG A 72 -8.25 13.50 -4.52
C ARG A 72 -7.46 12.55 -5.44
N PRO A 73 -6.22 12.13 -5.11
CA PRO A 73 -5.46 11.22 -5.97
C PRO A 73 -6.00 9.78 -5.91
N GLY A 74 -5.79 9.01 -6.99
CA GLY A 74 -6.20 7.60 -7.04
C GLY A 74 -5.44 6.73 -6.03
N LEU A 75 -6.08 5.72 -5.46
CA LEU A 75 -5.45 4.84 -4.46
C LEU A 75 -4.82 3.61 -5.10
N VAL A 76 -3.59 3.30 -4.71
CA VAL A 76 -2.87 2.06 -5.07
C VAL A 76 -2.45 1.37 -3.78
N PHE A 77 -2.84 0.11 -3.60
CA PHE A 77 -2.53 -0.67 -2.40
C PHE A 77 -1.38 -1.62 -2.66
N VAL A 78 -0.34 -1.58 -1.83
CA VAL A 78 0.84 -2.42 -1.99
C VAL A 78 1.13 -3.18 -0.70
N THR A 79 1.18 -4.51 -0.80
CA THR A 79 1.74 -5.35 0.26
C THR A 79 3.21 -5.61 -0.04
N ALA A 80 4.10 -5.17 0.84
CA ALA A 80 5.55 -5.32 0.68
C ALA A 80 6.10 -6.48 1.53
N PHE A 81 6.87 -7.36 0.90
CA PHE A 81 7.57 -8.47 1.58
C PHE A 81 9.08 -8.35 1.40
N GLN A 82 9.85 -8.81 2.38
CA GLN A 82 11.31 -8.92 2.20
C GLN A 82 11.71 -10.04 1.24
N THR A 83 11.00 -11.18 1.25
CA THR A 83 11.37 -12.39 0.48
C THR A 83 10.16 -13.07 -0.15
N LYS A 84 10.38 -13.77 -1.27
CA LYS A 84 9.34 -14.59 -1.92
C LYS A 84 8.84 -15.70 -0.99
N LYS A 85 9.71 -16.22 -0.13
CA LYS A 85 9.37 -17.23 0.89
C LYS A 85 8.29 -16.70 1.85
N LYS A 86 8.42 -15.45 2.30
CA LYS A 86 7.42 -14.83 3.18
C LYS A 86 6.13 -14.56 2.43
N PHE A 87 6.20 -13.99 1.22
CA PHE A 87 5.04 -13.79 0.35
C PHE A 87 4.21 -15.07 0.18
N ARG A 88 4.85 -16.20 -0.14
CA ARG A 88 4.17 -17.49 -0.32
C ARG A 88 3.33 -17.93 0.89
N GLN A 89 3.73 -17.57 2.11
CA GLN A 89 2.97 -17.90 3.33
C GLN A 89 1.63 -17.17 3.41
N PHE A 90 1.49 -16.04 2.72
CA PHE A 90 0.37 -15.12 2.83
C PHE A 90 -0.40 -14.93 1.51
N ALA A 91 0.07 -15.55 0.43
CA ALA A 91 -0.50 -15.35 -0.91
C ALA A 91 -2.01 -15.62 -0.99
N ALA A 92 -2.55 -16.51 -0.15
CA ALA A 92 -3.98 -16.82 -0.11
C ALA A 92 -4.84 -15.75 0.58
N ASP A 93 -4.23 -14.91 1.42
CA ASP A 93 -4.94 -13.91 2.24
C ASP A 93 -4.86 -12.49 1.64
N ILE A 94 -4.09 -12.31 0.57
CA ILE A 94 -3.91 -11.01 -0.10
C ILE A 94 -5.16 -10.68 -0.90
N ALA A 95 -5.64 -9.45 -0.74
CA ALA A 95 -6.83 -8.97 -1.44
C ALA A 95 -6.61 -8.86 -2.96
N TRP A 96 -7.67 -9.17 -3.73
CA TRP A 96 -7.77 -8.76 -5.14
C TRP A 96 -7.72 -7.24 -5.28
N GLU A 97 -7.45 -6.75 -6.49
CA GLU A 97 -7.27 -5.32 -6.78
C GLU A 97 -6.16 -4.66 -5.95
N THR A 98 -5.11 -5.42 -5.64
CA THR A 98 -3.93 -4.92 -4.93
C THR A 98 -2.64 -5.41 -5.58
N GLU A 99 -1.55 -4.76 -5.22
CA GLU A 99 -0.22 -5.08 -5.73
C GLU A 99 0.64 -5.70 -4.63
N VAL A 100 1.58 -6.55 -5.04
CA VAL A 100 2.61 -7.10 -4.16
C VAL A 100 3.98 -6.72 -4.70
N TRP A 101 4.83 -6.22 -3.80
CA TRP A 101 6.24 -5.97 -4.08
C TRP A 101 7.11 -6.82 -3.15
N VAL A 102 8.17 -7.40 -3.71
CA VAL A 102 9.11 -8.23 -2.95
C VAL A 102 10.51 -7.64 -3.08
N ALA A 103 11.14 -7.30 -1.96
CA ALA A 103 12.45 -6.65 -1.97
C ALA A 103 13.55 -7.51 -2.63
N GLU A 104 13.47 -8.83 -2.47
CA GLU A 104 14.33 -9.83 -3.14
C GLU A 104 14.31 -9.71 -4.67
N ASP A 105 13.20 -9.26 -5.25
CA ASP A 105 13.00 -9.07 -6.70
C ASP A 105 12.48 -7.66 -6.99
N SER A 106 13.23 -6.65 -6.51
CA SER A 106 12.79 -5.25 -6.40
C SER A 106 12.35 -4.58 -7.70
N THR A 107 12.73 -5.12 -8.86
CA THR A 107 12.35 -4.60 -10.18
C THR A 107 11.00 -5.13 -10.69
N HIS A 108 10.37 -6.05 -9.97
CA HIS A 108 9.13 -6.71 -10.37
C HIS A 108 8.01 -6.48 -9.34
N MET A 109 6.77 -6.65 -9.81
CA MET A 109 5.57 -6.65 -8.98
C MET A 109 4.66 -7.81 -9.37
N VAL A 110 3.86 -8.28 -8.41
CA VAL A 110 2.76 -9.22 -8.68
C VAL A 110 1.46 -8.45 -8.57
N HIS A 111 0.64 -8.53 -9.62
CA HIS A 111 -0.66 -7.88 -9.69
C HIS A 111 -1.76 -8.87 -9.30
N PHE A 112 -2.42 -8.65 -8.16
CA PHE A 112 -3.61 -9.42 -7.80
C PHE A 112 -4.79 -8.80 -8.52
N ASN A 113 -5.18 -9.48 -9.61
CA ASN A 113 -5.94 -8.91 -10.72
C ASN A 113 -7.23 -8.17 -10.33
N GLY A 114 -7.60 -7.25 -11.22
CA GLY A 114 -8.95 -6.71 -11.43
C GLY A 114 -9.35 -6.96 -12.89
N GLU A 115 -10.11 -6.06 -13.52
CA GLU A 115 -10.57 -6.25 -14.91
C GLU A 115 -9.52 -5.90 -16.00
N ARG A 116 -8.31 -5.52 -15.60
CA ARG A 116 -7.48 -4.60 -16.40
C ARG A 116 -6.37 -5.24 -17.26
N PHE A 117 -5.89 -6.43 -16.94
CA PHE A 117 -4.66 -6.95 -17.56
C PHE A 117 -4.80 -8.39 -18.06
N LEU A 118 -4.77 -8.56 -19.39
CA LEU A 118 -4.45 -9.81 -20.09
C LEU A 118 -3.70 -9.43 -21.38
N GLY A 119 -2.58 -10.08 -21.64
CA GLY A 119 -1.77 -9.83 -22.85
C GLY A 119 -0.44 -10.59 -22.81
N PRO A 120 0.19 -10.84 -23.97
CA PRO A 120 1.52 -11.45 -24.03
C PRO A 120 2.59 -10.50 -23.48
N TYR A 121 3.68 -11.08 -22.96
CA TYR A 121 4.91 -10.34 -22.66
C TYR A 121 5.77 -10.28 -23.93
N ASP A 122 6.40 -9.14 -24.19
CA ASP A 122 7.42 -9.01 -25.24
C ASP A 122 8.76 -9.60 -24.72
N ASP A 123 9.52 -10.26 -25.59
CA ASP A 123 10.86 -10.82 -25.32
C ASP A 123 11.97 -9.74 -25.29
#